data_AF-A0A5B6UBZ0-F1
#
_entry.id   AF-A0A5B6UBZ0-F1
#
_cell.length_a   1.000
_cell.length_b   1.000
_cell.length_c   1.000
_cell.angle_alpha   90.00
_cell.angle_beta   90.00
_cell.angle_gamma   90.00
#
_symmetry.space_group_name_H-M   'P 1'
#
loop_
_entity.id
_entity.type
_entity.pdbx_description
1 polymer ?
#
loop_
_entity_poly.entity_id
_entity_poly.type
_entity_poly.pdbx_seq_one_letter_code
_entity_poly.pdbx_strand_id
1 'polypeptide(L)'
;MVSSEGLCGSQPPIAAPVTQYGVTKPISMAGPTAADIQRSRDLEKFLVQAGLYESKVEASKREEVLGQIQEIVTNWVKQLTRLRGYTDQMVEDAKAVIFTFGSYRLGVHGPGSDIDALCVGPSYVSREEDFFFVLHNILAEREEVTELQPVPDAHVPVMRFKFNGIPIDLLYASISHLVVPHVSLNHLLF
;
A
#
# COMPACT_ATOMS: atom_id res chain seq x y z
N MET A 1 22.21 28.38 -66.58
CA MET A 1 21.61 29.09 -65.43
C MET A 1 21.20 28.03 -64.41
N VAL A 2 21.37 28.36 -63.14
CA VAL A 2 21.52 27.45 -62.00
C VAL A 2 20.28 26.59 -61.74
N SER A 3 20.48 25.27 -61.63
CA SER A 3 19.51 24.36 -61.00
C SER A 3 19.77 24.37 -59.50
N SER A 4 18.81 24.89 -58.73
CA SER A 4 18.88 24.95 -57.27
C SER A 4 18.51 23.59 -56.68
N GLU A 5 19.50 22.88 -56.14
CA GLU A 5 19.28 21.70 -55.31
C GLU A 5 18.68 22.12 -53.97
N GLY A 6 17.48 21.63 -53.69
CA GLY A 6 16.82 21.80 -52.40
C GLY A 6 17.49 20.92 -51.34
N LEU A 7 18.24 21.54 -50.44
CA LEU A 7 18.73 20.91 -49.20
C LEU A 7 17.54 20.63 -48.27
N CYS A 8 17.09 19.38 -48.25
CA CYS A 8 16.22 18.86 -47.19
C CYS A 8 17.06 18.68 -45.92
N GLY A 9 17.06 19.68 -45.04
CA GLY A 9 17.62 19.57 -43.70
C GLY A 9 16.75 18.66 -42.84
N SER A 10 17.27 17.49 -42.49
CA SER A 10 16.66 16.62 -41.48
C SER A 10 16.79 17.30 -40.11
N GLN A 11 15.65 17.62 -39.48
CA GLN A 11 15.64 18.08 -38.09
C GLN A 11 16.20 16.97 -37.19
N PRO A 12 17.08 17.30 -36.22
CA PRO A 12 17.53 16.32 -35.24
C PRO A 12 16.33 15.84 -34.40
N PRO A 13 16.31 14.57 -33.97
CA PRO A 13 15.24 14.04 -33.15
C PRO A 13 15.15 14.86 -31.86
N ILE A 14 13.93 15.28 -31.53
CA ILE A 14 13.60 15.98 -30.28
C ILE A 14 13.98 15.04 -29.13
N ALA A 15 15.03 15.38 -28.38
CA ALA A 15 15.45 14.62 -27.22
C ALA A 15 14.30 14.57 -26.20
N ALA A 16 13.92 13.36 -25.77
CA ALA A 16 12.94 13.19 -24.72
C ALA A 16 13.38 13.95 -23.46
N PRO A 17 12.45 14.59 -22.72
CA PRO A 17 12.80 15.33 -21.53
C PRO A 17 13.47 14.40 -20.52
N VAL A 18 14.66 14.79 -20.04
CA VAL A 18 15.37 14.09 -18.97
C VAL A 18 14.54 14.25 -17.70
N THR A 19 14.03 13.14 -17.16
CA THR A 19 13.28 13.16 -15.90
C THR A 19 14.21 13.56 -14.76
N GLN A 20 14.03 14.77 -14.22
CA GLN A 20 14.72 15.23 -13.02
C GLN A 20 13.99 14.71 -11.78
N TYR A 21 14.68 13.90 -10.98
CA TYR A 21 14.22 13.50 -9.67
C TYR A 21 14.85 14.41 -8.62
N GLY A 22 14.01 15.12 -7.83
CA GLY A 22 14.46 16.06 -6.80
C GLY A 22 14.59 17.51 -7.27
N VAL A 23 14.90 18.40 -6.33
CA VAL A 23 14.89 19.86 -6.54
C VAL A 23 16.19 20.44 -7.11
N THR A 24 17.27 19.65 -7.13
CA THR A 24 18.59 20.06 -7.65
C THR A 24 19.08 19.09 -8.72
N LYS A 25 20.11 19.51 -9.47
CA LYS A 25 20.77 18.65 -10.46
C LYS A 25 21.52 17.51 -9.78
N PRO A 26 21.61 16.33 -10.41
CA PRO A 26 22.38 15.21 -9.88
C PRO A 26 23.87 15.57 -9.76
N ILE A 27 24.52 15.08 -8.70
CA ILE A 27 25.95 15.27 -8.46
C ILE A 27 26.78 14.53 -9.53
N SER A 28 26.32 13.35 -9.94
CA SER A 28 26.97 12.53 -10.96
C SER A 28 25.92 11.76 -11.75
N MET A 29 26.16 11.63 -13.05
CA MET A 29 25.42 10.75 -13.96
C MET A 29 26.22 9.48 -14.31
N ALA A 30 27.39 9.28 -13.68
CA ALA A 30 28.21 8.10 -13.94
C ALA A 30 27.52 6.84 -13.41
N GLY A 31 27.44 5.81 -14.25
CA GLY A 31 26.97 4.47 -13.86
C GLY A 31 28.01 3.70 -13.02
N PRO A 32 27.60 2.56 -12.44
CA PRO A 32 28.49 1.75 -11.61
C PRO A 32 29.61 1.09 -12.45
N THR A 33 30.79 0.95 -11.86
CA THR A 33 31.88 0.17 -12.45
C THR A 33 31.68 -1.33 -12.23
N ALA A 34 32.47 -2.16 -12.92
CA ALA A 34 32.46 -3.61 -12.68
C ALA A 34 32.79 -3.98 -11.22
N ALA A 35 33.67 -3.21 -10.56
CA ALA A 35 34.01 -3.40 -9.15
C ALA A 35 32.82 -3.04 -8.22
N ASP A 36 32.05 -2.01 -8.56
CA ASP A 36 30.86 -1.62 -7.79
C ASP A 36 29.77 -2.68 -7.90
N ILE A 37 29.54 -3.21 -9.11
CA ILE A 37 28.58 -4.30 -9.33
C ILE A 37 28.96 -5.53 -8.51
N GLN A 38 30.25 -5.89 -8.47
CA GLN A 38 30.70 -7.04 -7.67
C GLN A 38 30.47 -6.78 -6.17
N ARG A 39 30.80 -5.59 -5.67
CA ARG A 39 30.56 -5.22 -4.27
C ARG A 39 29.07 -5.24 -3.91
N SER A 40 28.18 -4.83 -4.81
CA SER A 40 26.73 -4.93 -4.60
C SER A 40 26.27 -6.38 -4.45
N ARG A 41 26.82 -7.31 -5.24
CA ARG A 41 26.50 -8.75 -5.10
C ARG A 41 27.01 -9.33 -3.78
N ASP A 42 28.21 -8.94 -3.37
CA ASP A 42 28.79 -9.40 -2.10
C ASP A 42 27.97 -8.87 -0.91
N LEU A 43 27.51 -7.62 -0.98
CA LEU A 43 26.58 -7.04 -0.01
C LEU A 43 25.25 -7.81 0.04
N GLU A 44 24.61 -8.04 -1.11
CA GLU A 44 23.35 -8.81 -1.17
C GLU A 44 23.50 -10.20 -0.54
N LYS A 45 24.59 -10.91 -0.87
CA LYS A 45 24.90 -12.21 -0.28
C LYS A 45 25.03 -12.13 1.24
N PHE A 46 25.69 -11.10 1.76
CA PHE A 46 25.81 -10.88 3.20
C PHE A 46 24.44 -10.61 3.85
N LEU A 47 23.59 -9.77 3.25
CA LEU A 47 22.26 -9.45 3.76
C LEU A 47 21.34 -10.68 3.81
N VAL A 48 21.41 -11.55 2.78
CA VAL A 48 20.71 -12.85 2.78
C VAL A 48 21.20 -13.75 3.89
N GLN A 49 22.52 -13.85 4.08
CA GLN A 49 23.12 -14.67 5.15
C GLN A 49 22.79 -14.15 6.55
N ALA A 50 22.61 -12.84 6.70
CA ALA A 50 22.17 -12.20 7.94
C ALA A 50 20.66 -12.41 8.23
N GLY A 51 19.90 -13.04 7.31
CA GLY A 51 18.47 -13.32 7.49
C GLY A 51 17.60 -12.07 7.42
N LEU A 52 18.01 -11.04 6.67
CA LEU A 52 17.28 -9.77 6.58
C LEU A 52 16.11 -9.81 5.59
N TYR A 53 16.09 -10.77 4.68
CA TYR A 53 15.00 -10.94 3.72
C TYR A 53 13.99 -11.95 4.22
N GLU A 54 12.72 -11.59 4.10
CA GLU A 54 11.60 -12.46 4.36
C GLU A 54 11.61 -13.71 3.44
N SER A 55 11.14 -14.84 3.97
CA SER A 55 10.94 -16.04 3.16
C SER A 55 9.70 -15.95 2.26
N LYS A 56 9.69 -16.66 1.13
CA LYS A 56 8.51 -16.71 0.24
C LYS A 56 7.23 -17.18 0.94
N VAL A 57 7.36 -18.08 1.92
CA VAL A 57 6.22 -18.61 2.68
C VAL A 57 5.61 -17.52 3.57
N GLU A 58 6.44 -16.75 4.27
CA GLU A 58 5.96 -15.62 5.07
C GLU A 58 5.36 -14.53 4.20
N ALA A 59 5.98 -14.22 3.06
CA ALA A 59 5.45 -13.25 2.10
C ALA A 59 4.04 -13.64 1.61
N SER A 60 3.85 -14.90 1.17
CA SER A 60 2.53 -15.40 0.79
C SER A 60 1.52 -15.37 1.93
N LYS A 61 1.95 -15.64 3.16
CA LYS A 61 1.09 -15.55 4.34
C LYS A 61 0.64 -14.10 4.60
N ARG A 62 1.51 -13.11 4.41
CA ARG A 62 1.14 -11.68 4.54
C ARG A 62 0.14 -11.25 3.48
N GLU A 63 0.30 -11.70 2.24
CA GLU A 63 -0.66 -11.46 1.16
C GLU A 63 -2.04 -12.04 1.48
N GLU A 64 -2.08 -13.28 2.00
CA GLU A 64 -3.33 -13.91 2.43
C GLU A 64 -4.01 -13.12 3.56
N VAL A 65 -3.24 -12.74 4.59
CA VAL A 65 -3.73 -11.91 5.71
C VAL A 65 -4.32 -10.59 5.21
N LEU A 66 -3.63 -9.89 4.29
CA LEU A 66 -4.14 -8.66 3.69
C LEU A 66 -5.46 -8.88 2.93
N GLY A 67 -5.57 -9.98 2.19
CA GLY A 67 -6.81 -10.36 1.50
C GLY A 67 -7.98 -10.59 2.47
N GLN A 68 -7.72 -11.29 3.58
CA GLN A 68 -8.72 -11.56 4.61
C GLN A 68 -9.17 -10.28 5.34
N ILE A 69 -8.23 -9.41 5.72
CA ILE A 69 -8.57 -8.11 6.33
C ILE A 69 -9.37 -7.26 5.33
N GLN A 70 -8.99 -7.25 4.04
CA GLN A 70 -9.73 -6.54 2.99
C GLN A 70 -11.18 -7.04 2.87
N GLU A 71 -11.41 -8.35 2.95
CA GLU A 71 -12.76 -8.92 2.97
C GLU A 71 -13.54 -8.47 4.22
N ILE A 72 -12.93 -8.53 5.40
CA ILE A 72 -13.53 -8.10 6.66
C ILE A 72 -13.98 -6.64 6.59
N VAL A 73 -13.10 -5.71 6.19
CA VAL A 73 -13.46 -4.29 6.13
C VAL A 73 -14.51 -4.00 5.06
N THR A 74 -14.51 -4.75 3.96
CA THR A 74 -15.54 -4.62 2.92
C THR A 74 -16.90 -5.03 3.46
N ASN A 75 -16.97 -6.19 4.11
CA ASN A 75 -18.21 -6.71 4.70
C ASN A 75 -18.72 -5.81 5.82
N TRP A 76 -17.83 -5.29 6.66
CA TRP A 76 -18.15 -4.30 7.70
C TRP A 76 -18.83 -3.05 7.12
N VAL A 77 -18.24 -2.44 6.09
CA VAL A 77 -18.87 -1.27 5.46
C VAL A 77 -20.22 -1.63 4.86
N LYS A 78 -20.35 -2.76 4.16
CA LYS A 78 -21.64 -3.20 3.60
C LYS A 78 -22.73 -3.39 4.67
N GLN A 79 -22.37 -3.96 5.82
CA GLN A 79 -23.28 -4.10 6.96
C GLN A 79 -23.74 -2.73 7.48
N LEU A 80 -22.81 -1.79 7.66
CA LEU A 80 -23.15 -0.42 8.07
C LEU A 80 -24.01 0.31 7.04
N THR A 81 -23.72 0.17 5.76
CA THR A 81 -24.53 0.74 4.67
C THR A 81 -25.97 0.25 4.76
N ARG A 82 -26.17 -1.05 4.99
CA ARG A 82 -27.51 -1.63 5.18
C ARG A 82 -28.19 -1.12 6.45
N LEU A 83 -27.49 -1.11 7.59
CA LEU A 83 -28.03 -0.65 8.87
C LEU A 83 -28.48 0.81 8.85
N ARG A 84 -27.82 1.64 8.03
CA ARG A 84 -28.17 3.06 7.85
C ARG A 84 -29.32 3.29 6.86
N GLY A 85 -29.90 2.23 6.30
CA GLY A 85 -31.07 2.30 5.43
C GLY A 85 -30.77 2.78 4.00
N TYR A 86 -29.51 2.66 3.54
CA TYR A 86 -29.18 2.91 2.14
C TYR A 86 -29.76 1.81 1.24
N THR A 87 -29.87 2.10 -0.06
CA THR A 87 -30.46 1.18 -1.04
C THR A 87 -29.61 -0.07 -1.24
N ASP A 88 -30.22 -1.16 -1.73
CA ASP A 88 -29.50 -2.40 -2.03
C ASP A 88 -28.35 -2.17 -3.02
N GLN A 89 -28.55 -1.31 -4.03
CA GLN A 89 -27.49 -0.92 -4.96
C GLN A 89 -26.30 -0.27 -4.23
N MET A 90 -26.57 0.62 -3.27
CA MET A 90 -25.50 1.23 -2.47
C MET A 90 -24.80 0.21 -1.57
N VAL A 91 -25.50 -0.81 -1.07
CA VAL A 91 -24.88 -1.91 -0.31
C VAL A 91 -24.00 -2.78 -1.22
N GLU A 92 -24.40 -3.02 -2.46
CA GLU A 92 -23.57 -3.74 -3.43
C GLU A 92 -22.29 -2.97 -3.76
N ASP A 93 -22.41 -1.67 -3.98
CA ASP A 93 -21.32 -0.76 -4.33
C ASP A 93 -20.43 -0.38 -3.13
N ALA A 94 -20.95 -0.50 -1.91
CA ALA A 94 -20.24 -0.16 -0.69
C ALA A 94 -18.99 -1.02 -0.50
N LYS A 95 -17.88 -0.35 -0.24
CA LYS A 95 -16.60 -0.99 0.08
C LYS A 95 -15.71 -0.08 0.92
N ALA A 96 -14.79 -0.70 1.64
CA ALA A 96 -13.56 -0.08 2.10
C ALA A 96 -12.39 -0.61 1.26
N VAL A 97 -11.28 0.12 1.22
CA VAL A 97 -10.05 -0.31 0.53
C VAL A 97 -8.88 -0.17 1.48
N ILE A 98 -8.02 -1.19 1.52
CA ILE A 98 -6.79 -1.18 2.32
C ILE A 98 -5.63 -0.74 1.46
N PHE A 99 -4.84 0.19 1.97
CA PHE A 99 -3.57 0.62 1.41
C PHE A 99 -2.46 0.30 2.39
N THR A 100 -1.51 -0.52 2.00
CA THR A 100 -0.29 -0.70 2.79
C THR A 100 0.62 0.52 2.64
N PHE A 101 1.29 0.91 3.70
CA PHE A 101 2.38 1.89 3.67
C PHE A 101 3.57 1.35 4.47
N GLY A 102 4.52 2.21 4.83
CA GLY A 102 5.66 1.81 5.64
C GLY A 102 6.61 0.83 4.95
N SER A 103 7.35 0.07 5.77
CA SER A 103 8.44 -0.80 5.30
C SER A 103 7.94 -1.94 4.40
N TYR A 104 6.80 -2.54 4.75
CA TYR A 104 6.16 -3.60 3.97
C TYR A 104 5.85 -3.11 2.56
N ARG A 105 5.25 -1.93 2.47
CA ARG A 105 4.96 -1.34 1.16
C ARG A 105 6.22 -1.05 0.36
N LEU A 106 7.31 -0.63 0.99
CA LEU A 106 8.56 -0.33 0.28
C LEU A 106 9.35 -1.58 -0.14
N GLY A 107 8.93 -2.78 0.28
CA GLY A 107 9.64 -4.04 -0.01
C GLY A 107 10.98 -4.17 0.72
N VAL A 108 11.12 -3.49 1.87
CA VAL A 108 12.34 -3.47 2.68
C VAL A 108 12.10 -3.93 4.13
N HIS A 109 10.94 -4.54 4.39
CA HIS A 109 10.63 -5.16 5.67
C HIS A 109 11.44 -6.45 5.88
N GLY A 110 11.65 -6.79 7.15
CA GLY A 110 12.33 -8.00 7.54
C GLY A 110 11.37 -9.07 8.07
N PRO A 111 11.89 -10.26 8.41
CA PRO A 111 11.13 -11.28 9.13
C PRO A 111 10.56 -10.70 10.44
N GLY A 112 9.28 -10.99 10.72
CA GLY A 112 8.61 -10.53 11.92
C GLY A 112 8.22 -9.04 11.96
N SER A 113 8.52 -8.24 10.92
CA SER A 113 8.01 -6.87 10.82
C SER A 113 6.48 -6.83 10.81
N ASP A 114 5.91 -5.71 11.22
CA ASP A 114 4.48 -5.41 11.12
C ASP A 114 4.05 -5.06 9.69
N ILE A 115 2.74 -5.04 9.47
CA ILE A 115 2.12 -4.45 8.27
C ILE A 115 1.39 -3.18 8.68
N ASP A 116 1.92 -2.05 8.21
CA ASP A 116 1.24 -0.76 8.27
C ASP A 116 0.16 -0.67 7.20
N ALA A 117 -1.10 -0.52 7.60
CA ALA A 117 -2.25 -0.51 6.71
C ALA A 117 -3.19 0.67 6.98
N LEU A 118 -3.68 1.32 5.92
CA LEU A 118 -4.70 2.35 5.97
C LEU A 118 -5.99 1.82 5.36
N CYS A 119 -7.03 1.67 6.18
CA CYS A 119 -8.39 1.40 5.73
C CYS A 119 -9.07 2.71 5.30
N VAL A 120 -9.44 2.81 4.04
CA VAL A 120 -10.18 3.95 3.48
C VAL A 120 -11.65 3.58 3.31
N GLY A 121 -12.54 4.29 4.01
CA GLY A 121 -13.99 4.08 3.97
C GLY A 121 -14.78 5.30 3.49
N PRO A 122 -16.10 5.15 3.30
CA PRO A 122 -16.96 6.21 2.81
C PRO A 122 -17.24 7.29 3.86
N SER A 123 -17.76 8.45 3.41
CA SER A 123 -17.94 9.67 4.21
C SER A 123 -18.84 9.52 5.43
N TYR A 124 -19.76 8.55 5.39
CA TYR A 124 -20.69 8.32 6.47
C TYR A 124 -20.10 7.42 7.57
N VAL A 125 -19.06 6.64 7.30
CA VAL A 125 -18.43 5.78 8.31
C VAL A 125 -17.48 6.62 9.16
N SER A 126 -17.77 6.67 10.47
CA SER A 126 -17.04 7.43 11.46
C SER A 126 -15.85 6.65 12.01
N ARG A 127 -14.84 7.37 12.48
CA ARG A 127 -13.69 6.73 13.11
C ARG A 127 -14.04 6.26 14.53
N GLU A 128 -14.79 7.07 15.26
CA GLU A 128 -15.06 6.86 16.68
C GLU A 128 -16.08 5.74 16.93
N GLU A 129 -17.25 5.79 16.28
CA GLU A 129 -18.33 4.82 16.51
C GLU A 129 -18.23 3.60 15.60
N ASP A 130 -17.80 3.77 14.35
CA ASP A 130 -17.80 2.66 13.41
C ASP A 130 -16.45 1.92 13.40
N PHE A 131 -15.32 2.63 13.24
CA PHE A 131 -14.02 1.98 13.15
C PHE A 131 -13.53 1.45 14.51
N PHE A 132 -13.48 2.29 15.55
CA PHE A 132 -12.96 1.87 16.85
C PHE A 132 -13.92 1.02 17.68
N PHE A 133 -15.20 0.96 17.34
CA PHE A 133 -16.18 0.18 18.08
C PHE A 133 -16.80 -0.94 17.24
N VAL A 134 -17.45 -0.65 16.11
CA VAL A 134 -18.09 -1.72 15.29
C VAL A 134 -17.06 -2.66 14.67
N LEU A 135 -16.05 -2.13 13.94
CA LEU A 135 -15.02 -2.97 13.34
C LEU A 135 -14.18 -3.68 14.40
N HIS A 136 -13.88 -3.00 15.51
CA HIS A 136 -13.21 -3.63 16.66
C HIS A 136 -13.97 -4.88 17.13
N ASN A 137 -15.28 -4.79 17.34
CA ASN A 137 -16.08 -5.93 17.79
C ASN A 137 -16.10 -7.07 16.76
N ILE A 138 -16.20 -6.74 15.47
CA ILE A 138 -16.10 -7.73 14.39
C ILE A 138 -14.73 -8.44 14.41
N LEU A 139 -13.64 -7.71 14.68
CA LEU A 139 -12.30 -8.28 14.79
C LEU A 139 -12.13 -9.11 16.07
N ALA A 140 -12.71 -8.69 17.19
CA ALA A 140 -12.64 -9.40 18.46
C ALA A 140 -13.33 -10.77 18.45
N GLU A 141 -14.28 -10.99 17.54
CA GLU A 141 -14.99 -12.26 17.35
C GLU A 141 -14.24 -13.27 16.46
N ARG A 142 -13.12 -12.88 15.84
CA ARG A 142 -12.35 -13.70 14.91
C ARG A 142 -11.29 -14.50 15.65
N GLU A 143 -11.24 -15.82 15.46
CA GLU A 143 -10.22 -16.69 16.07
C GLU A 143 -8.81 -16.37 15.56
N GLU A 144 -8.71 -15.84 14.35
CA GLU A 144 -7.45 -15.44 13.72
C GLU A 144 -6.84 -14.17 14.35
N VAL A 145 -7.64 -13.39 15.07
CA VAL A 145 -7.25 -12.11 15.66
C VAL A 145 -6.84 -12.31 17.11
N THR A 146 -5.64 -11.86 17.44
CA THR A 146 -5.08 -11.87 18.79
C THR A 146 -4.47 -10.51 19.12
N GLU A 147 -4.24 -10.20 20.40
CA GLU A 147 -3.59 -8.96 20.83
C GLU A 147 -4.27 -7.67 20.29
N LEU A 148 -5.60 -7.68 20.16
CA LEU A 148 -6.37 -6.54 19.67
C LEU A 148 -6.35 -5.38 20.67
N GLN A 149 -5.77 -4.26 20.26
CA GLN A 149 -5.57 -3.06 21.05
C GLN A 149 -5.88 -1.79 20.25
N PRO A 150 -7.04 -1.14 20.49
CA PRO A 150 -7.32 0.18 19.93
C PRO A 150 -6.56 1.28 20.67
N VAL A 151 -6.05 2.27 19.94
CA VAL A 151 -5.35 3.45 20.47
C VAL A 151 -5.95 4.73 19.85
N PRO A 152 -7.16 5.16 20.27
CA PRO A 152 -7.88 6.27 19.66
C PRO A 152 -7.25 7.64 19.98
N ASP A 153 -6.55 7.77 21.10
CA ASP A 153 -6.01 9.05 21.61
C ASP A 153 -4.60 9.37 21.10
N ALA A 154 -4.03 8.54 20.23
CA ALA A 154 -2.74 8.80 19.61
C ALA A 154 -2.81 9.96 18.62
N HIS A 155 -1.65 10.57 18.31
CA HIS A 155 -1.57 11.61 17.28
C HIS A 155 -2.10 11.12 15.92
N VAL A 156 -1.84 9.86 15.60
CA VAL A 156 -2.46 9.13 14.49
C VAL A 156 -3.19 7.93 15.10
N PRO A 157 -4.52 7.96 15.22
CA PRO A 157 -5.29 6.87 15.81
C PRO A 157 -5.11 5.56 15.04
N VAL A 158 -4.89 4.47 15.77
CA VAL A 158 -4.54 3.16 15.20
C VAL A 158 -5.19 2.03 15.99
N MET A 159 -5.57 0.96 15.30
CA MET A 159 -5.95 -0.32 15.88
C MET A 159 -4.85 -1.32 15.62
N ARG A 160 -4.20 -1.79 16.68
CA ARG A 160 -3.11 -2.78 16.61
C ARG A 160 -3.65 -4.16 16.91
N PHE A 161 -3.22 -5.17 16.17
CA PHE A 161 -3.57 -6.56 16.43
C PHE A 161 -2.59 -7.50 15.74
N LYS A 162 -2.67 -8.79 16.07
CA LYS A 162 -2.05 -9.86 15.30
C LYS A 162 -3.13 -10.63 14.56
N PHE A 163 -2.98 -10.77 13.25
CA PHE A 163 -3.85 -11.60 12.42
C PHE A 163 -3.07 -12.83 11.95
N ASN A 164 -3.49 -14.03 12.35
CA ASN A 164 -2.75 -15.28 12.12
C ASN A 164 -1.27 -15.20 12.56
N GLY A 165 -1.00 -14.44 13.63
CA GLY A 165 0.32 -14.19 14.18
C GLY A 165 1.13 -13.07 13.51
N ILE A 166 0.62 -12.44 12.44
CA ILE A 166 1.26 -11.29 11.77
C ILE A 166 0.82 -10.00 12.45
N PRO A 167 1.73 -9.14 12.97
CA PRO A 167 1.37 -7.86 13.54
C PRO A 167 0.86 -6.89 12.48
N ILE A 168 -0.26 -6.22 12.76
CA ILE A 168 -0.94 -5.25 11.90
C ILE A 168 -1.17 -3.96 12.67
N ASP A 169 -0.76 -2.85 12.08
CA ASP A 169 -1.12 -1.50 12.52
C ASP A 169 -2.14 -0.94 11.53
N LEU A 170 -3.43 -1.01 11.88
CA LEU A 170 -4.54 -0.59 11.02
C LEU A 170 -5.03 0.82 11.38
N LEU A 171 -4.87 1.74 10.44
CA LEU A 171 -5.36 3.11 10.51
C LEU A 171 -6.67 3.23 9.75
N TYR A 172 -7.40 4.31 9.98
CA TYR A 172 -8.63 4.61 9.26
C TYR A 172 -8.67 6.04 8.74
N ALA A 173 -9.13 6.19 7.50
CA ALA A 173 -9.50 7.47 6.91
C ALA A 173 -10.85 7.37 6.21
N SER A 174 -11.71 8.36 6.44
CA SER A 174 -12.93 8.54 5.68
C SER A 174 -12.69 9.55 4.57
N ILE A 175 -13.18 9.28 3.36
CA ILE A 175 -13.15 10.22 2.23
C ILE A 175 -14.51 10.88 2.05
N SER A 176 -14.55 12.04 1.41
CA SER A 176 -15.79 12.80 1.15
C SER A 176 -16.70 12.20 0.06
N HIS A 177 -16.70 10.87 -0.11
CA HIS A 177 -17.51 10.14 -1.08
C HIS A 177 -18.36 9.06 -0.39
N LEU A 178 -19.59 8.87 -0.86
CA LEU A 178 -20.49 7.82 -0.36
C LEU A 178 -20.04 6.41 -0.77
N VAL A 179 -19.34 6.31 -1.90
CA VAL A 179 -18.78 5.07 -2.41
C VAL A 179 -17.29 5.31 -2.64
N VAL A 180 -16.45 4.46 -2.06
CA VAL A 180 -15.01 4.51 -2.32
C VAL A 180 -14.77 4.14 -3.78
N PRO A 181 -14.10 4.97 -4.59
CA PRO A 181 -13.92 4.68 -6.01
C PRO A 181 -13.10 3.40 -6.24
N HIS A 182 -13.25 2.80 -7.42
CA HIS A 182 -12.38 1.68 -7.82
C HIS A 182 -10.95 2.17 -7.99
N VAL A 183 -10.04 1.59 -7.21
CA VAL A 183 -8.61 1.80 -7.34
C VAL A 183 -8.03 0.49 -7.87
N SER A 184 -7.42 0.52 -9.04
CA SER A 184 -6.83 -0.67 -9.64
C SER A 184 -5.77 -1.24 -8.70
N LEU A 185 -5.95 -2.50 -8.28
CA LEU A 185 -5.06 -3.23 -7.36
C LEU A 185 -3.61 -3.37 -7.86
N ASN A 186 -3.35 -3.04 -9.13
CA ASN A 186 -1.98 -2.97 -9.69
C ASN A 186 -1.12 -1.89 -9.02
N HIS A 187 -1.71 -0.98 -8.23
CA HIS A 187 -0.99 -0.07 -7.36
C HIS A 187 -0.90 -0.58 -5.90
N LEU A 188 -1.26 -1.83 -5.60
CA LEU A 188 -1.29 -2.37 -4.23
C LEU A 188 -0.28 -3.48 -3.95
N LEU A 189 0.23 -4.13 -4.99
CA LEU A 189 1.30 -5.13 -4.91
C LEU A 189 2.43 -4.70 -5.85
N PHE A 190 3.67 -4.84 -5.38
CA PHE A 190 4.86 -4.74 -6.24
C PHE A 190 5.03 -6.02 -7.06
#